data_AF-A0A8H4ETT2-F1
#
_entry.id   AF-A0A8H4ETT2-F1
#
_cell.length_a   1.000
_cell.length_b   1.000
_cell.length_c   1.000
_cell.angle_alpha   90.00
_cell.angle_beta   90.00
_cell.angle_gamma   90.00
#
_symmetry.space_group_name_H-M   'P 1'
#
loop_
_entity.id
_entity.type
_entity.pdbx_description
1 polymer ?
#
loop_
_entity_poly.entity_id
_entity_poly.type
_entity_poly.pdbx_seq_one_letter_code
_entity_poly.pdbx_strand_id
1 'polypeptide(L)'
;MNLSSTNTSFTIPSGEVLCPPGSTGNGSCMCDWRVQIRGCPSESAYIENLYLVNTLACFIVFIMITGLLIWRMAVKGQGLISKDPLKEMGILRPKPLECFLLLNIFHVASRLLYSVCLISDFISSTTLKEVLHDITFTISLASLAIYLIGLIYTIPRTHIAAQRAVTMSSEDRPSIWVLRPQMIDAFAFILFISLLVLNAFALISGYFIDKNNIKMAETWITIHYLGWSFFCWIIIFGILYFGKRLINIIEKHIQDTKGYGKVPSSKLRNLEHGLTKLRRIRVLLLGDLIFFAVASLVFGLCRNFILTYSPVLSLFLATCWVLIVPLTNAVIITILAYEINEKARMPTLRPKTTTTFNQSRSNDYSTAHSNMPPNYPSKPVRNNQKDHKGITINLELKVSDSKALEREQDFIDSVSQESSDSIELVVNPKHHQPSS
;
A
#
# COMPACT_ATOMS: atom_id res chain seq x y z
N MET A 1 72.13 2.55 14.77
CA MET A 1 70.66 2.35 14.79
C MET A 1 70.01 3.72 14.69
N ASN A 2 69.63 4.14 13.48
CA ASN A 2 68.88 5.38 13.26
C ASN A 2 67.53 4.99 12.66
N LEU A 3 66.48 4.98 13.48
CA LEU A 3 65.11 4.83 13.00
C LEU A 3 64.67 6.19 12.43
N SER A 4 64.68 6.28 11.10
CA SER A 4 64.03 7.35 10.35
C SER A 4 62.53 7.12 10.37
N SER A 5 61.81 7.90 11.19
CA SER A 5 60.35 7.98 11.18
C SER A 5 59.89 8.68 9.90
N THR A 6 59.61 7.91 8.85
CA THR A 6 58.86 8.40 7.68
C THR A 6 57.42 8.65 8.11
N ASN A 7 57.11 9.92 8.39
CA ASN A 7 55.75 10.44 8.40
C ASN A 7 55.18 10.31 6.97
N THR A 8 54.64 9.15 6.62
CA THR A 8 53.70 9.04 5.52
C THR A 8 52.41 9.70 5.98
N SER A 9 52.35 11.03 5.84
CA SER A 9 51.08 11.72 5.77
C SER A 9 50.32 11.09 4.62
N PHE A 10 49.37 10.22 4.96
CA PHE A 10 48.42 9.66 4.02
C PHE A 10 47.53 10.83 3.59
N THR A 11 48.00 11.60 2.60
CA THR A 11 47.14 12.49 1.82
C THR A 11 46.14 11.58 1.14
N ILE A 12 45.01 11.38 1.82
CA ILE A 12 43.78 10.90 1.19
C ILE A 12 43.62 11.80 -0.04
N PRO A 13 43.62 11.26 -1.27
CA PRO A 13 43.43 12.07 -2.46
C PRO A 13 42.17 12.88 -2.22
N SER A 14 42.36 14.19 -2.05
CA SER A 14 41.31 15.17 -1.83
C SER A 14 40.24 14.89 -2.88
N GLY A 15 39.08 14.42 -2.43
CA GLY A 15 38.02 13.93 -3.29
C GLY A 15 37.82 14.90 -4.45
N GLU A 16 38.02 14.41 -5.68
CA GLU A 16 37.73 15.17 -6.87
C GLU A 16 36.28 15.64 -6.77
N VAL A 17 36.12 16.96 -6.63
CA VAL A 17 34.80 17.59 -6.61
C VAL A 17 34.15 17.24 -7.95
N LEU A 18 32.93 16.69 -7.91
CA LEU A 18 32.15 16.30 -9.09
C LEU A 18 31.66 17.54 -9.83
N CYS A 19 32.59 18.30 -10.39
CA CYS A 19 32.27 19.48 -11.17
C CYS A 19 32.08 19.10 -12.62
N PRO A 20 30.95 19.50 -13.25
CA PRO A 20 30.79 19.28 -14.67
C PRO A 20 31.93 19.98 -15.45
N PRO A 21 32.40 19.37 -16.55
CA PRO A 21 33.47 19.93 -17.37
C PRO A 21 33.02 21.27 -17.97
N GLY A 22 33.74 22.34 -17.65
CA GLY A 22 33.43 23.71 -18.12
C GLY A 22 33.40 24.79 -17.05
N SER A 23 33.51 24.43 -15.75
CA SER A 23 33.71 25.38 -14.64
C SER A 23 35.09 26.06 -14.75
N THR A 24 35.17 27.10 -15.57
CA THR A 24 36.39 27.88 -15.78
C THR A 24 36.57 28.88 -14.64
N GLY A 25 37.55 28.61 -13.76
CA GLY A 25 38.41 29.67 -13.23
C GLY A 25 38.27 30.13 -11.78
N ASN A 26 37.18 29.88 -11.04
CA ASN A 26 37.03 30.45 -9.68
C ASN A 26 36.30 29.56 -8.65
N GLY A 27 36.52 28.24 -8.65
CA GLY A 27 36.25 27.38 -7.47
C GLY A 27 34.82 27.34 -6.92
N SER A 28 33.81 27.85 -7.61
CA SER A 28 32.41 27.90 -7.16
C SER A 28 31.55 26.86 -7.86
N CYS A 29 31.89 25.59 -7.68
CA CYS A 29 31.10 24.48 -8.17
C CYS A 29 30.25 23.92 -7.03
N MET A 30 28.98 23.60 -7.31
CA MET A 30 28.07 23.08 -6.31
C MET A 30 28.27 21.60 -6.12
N CYS A 31 28.02 21.16 -4.89
CA CYS A 31 28.07 19.75 -4.58
C CYS A 31 26.85 19.07 -5.21
N ASP A 32 27.07 17.90 -5.78
CA ASP A 32 25.98 16.98 -6.04
C ASP A 32 25.47 16.45 -4.69
N TRP A 33 24.52 17.18 -4.12
CA TRP A 33 23.92 16.96 -2.78
C TRP A 33 23.31 15.56 -2.61
N ARG A 34 23.17 14.80 -3.70
CA ARG A 34 22.76 13.41 -3.66
C ARG A 34 23.84 12.53 -3.06
N VAL A 35 25.12 12.75 -3.40
CA VAL A 35 26.23 11.84 -3.06
C VAL A 35 27.41 12.53 -2.38
N GLN A 36 27.46 13.87 -2.38
CA GLN A 36 28.52 14.65 -1.76
C GLN A 36 27.94 15.70 -0.80
N ILE A 37 28.38 15.66 0.46
CA ILE A 37 28.10 16.71 1.48
C ILE A 37 29.30 17.64 1.64
N ARG A 38 30.51 17.09 1.55
CA ARG A 38 31.79 17.80 1.78
C ARG A 38 32.50 18.06 0.45
N GLY A 39 33.39 19.04 0.44
CA GLY A 39 34.18 19.42 -0.75
C GLY A 39 33.70 20.68 -1.47
N CYS A 40 32.57 21.28 -1.05
CA CYS A 40 32.07 22.54 -1.60
C CYS A 40 31.96 23.61 -0.51
N PRO A 41 32.87 24.59 -0.46
CA PRO A 41 33.02 25.50 0.69
C PRO A 41 31.82 26.42 0.94
N SER A 42 31.00 26.72 -0.08
CA SER A 42 29.85 27.61 0.06
C SER A 42 28.58 26.93 0.58
N GLU A 43 28.43 25.62 0.39
CA GLU A 43 27.15 24.92 0.58
C GLU A 43 27.22 23.73 1.55
N SER A 44 28.42 23.29 1.93
CA SER A 44 28.61 22.10 2.77
C SER A 44 27.84 22.18 4.09
N ALA A 45 27.89 23.31 4.79
CA ALA A 45 27.19 23.51 6.06
C ALA A 45 25.66 23.42 5.90
N TYR A 46 25.11 23.88 4.78
CA TYR A 46 23.67 23.79 4.51
C TYR A 46 23.25 22.35 4.26
N ILE A 47 23.97 21.64 3.37
CA ILE A 47 23.66 20.25 3.00
C ILE A 47 23.84 19.33 4.22
N GLU A 48 24.88 19.53 5.04
CA GLU A 48 25.10 18.77 6.26
C GLU A 48 23.95 18.95 7.26
N ASN A 49 23.52 20.19 7.50
CA ASN A 49 22.37 20.48 8.36
C ASN A 49 21.07 19.88 7.79
N LEU A 50 20.89 19.92 6.47
CA LEU A 50 19.73 19.33 5.80
C LEU A 50 19.65 17.81 6.04
N TYR A 51 20.76 17.08 5.88
CA TYR A 51 20.80 15.64 6.16
C TYR A 51 20.70 15.33 7.66
N LEU A 52 21.19 16.20 8.54
CA LEU A 52 21.00 16.07 9.98
C LEU A 52 19.51 16.17 10.35
N VAL A 53 18.81 17.19 9.84
CA VAL A 53 17.36 17.35 10.04
C VAL A 53 16.60 16.15 9.47
N ASN A 54 16.97 15.68 8.27
CA ASN A 54 16.38 14.48 7.67
C ASN A 54 16.57 13.25 8.55
N THR A 55 17.77 13.05 9.09
CA THR A 55 18.09 11.93 10.00
C THR A 55 17.18 11.93 11.22
N LEU A 56 17.03 13.08 11.87
CA LEU A 56 16.14 13.24 13.03
C LEU A 56 14.67 12.98 12.66
N ALA A 57 14.21 13.55 11.55
CA ALA A 57 12.83 13.38 11.09
C ALA A 57 12.53 11.92 10.71
N CYS A 58 13.42 11.26 9.97
CA CYS A 58 13.30 9.83 9.64
C CYS A 58 13.28 8.96 10.90
N PHE A 59 14.09 9.25 11.92
CA PHE A 59 14.09 8.50 13.17
C PHE A 59 12.74 8.58 13.91
N ILE A 60 12.15 9.77 14.01
CA ILE A 60 10.83 9.97 14.62
C ILE A 60 9.76 9.20 13.83
N VAL A 61 9.75 9.37 12.49
CA VAL A 61 8.81 8.69 11.60
C VAL A 61 8.94 7.17 11.70
N PHE A 62 10.17 6.65 11.79
CA PHE A 62 10.45 5.22 11.97
C PHE A 62 9.79 4.66 13.24
N ILE A 63 9.89 5.38 14.37
CA ILE A 63 9.22 4.98 15.62
C ILE A 63 7.70 5.01 15.45
N MET A 64 7.16 6.08 14.85
CA MET A 64 5.72 6.24 14.65
C MET A 64 5.13 5.11 13.77
N ILE A 65 5.75 4.82 12.63
CA ILE A 65 5.26 3.79 11.71
C ILE A 65 5.39 2.38 12.30
N THR A 66 6.49 2.12 13.01
CA THR A 66 6.73 0.82 13.66
C THR A 66 5.72 0.61 14.79
N GLY A 67 5.50 1.61 15.64
CA GLY A 67 4.50 1.56 16.70
C GLY A 67 3.08 1.35 16.15
N LEU A 68 2.73 2.04 15.06
CA LEU A 68 1.45 1.85 14.38
C LEU A 68 1.28 0.43 13.84
N LEU A 69 2.30 -0.12 13.16
CA LEU A 69 2.24 -1.48 12.62
C LEU A 69 2.18 -2.53 13.73
N ILE A 70 3.00 -2.40 14.79
CA ILE A 70 2.97 -3.31 15.95
C ILE A 70 1.58 -3.28 16.60
N TRP A 71 1.00 -2.11 16.81
CA TRP A 71 -0.35 -2.01 17.36
C TRP A 71 -1.38 -2.71 16.46
N ARG A 72 -1.31 -2.53 15.13
CA ARG A 72 -2.21 -3.22 14.18
C ARG A 72 -2.03 -4.74 14.19
N MET A 73 -0.80 -5.23 14.25
CA MET A 73 -0.53 -6.66 14.20
C MET A 73 -0.80 -7.35 15.54
N ALA A 74 -0.29 -6.80 16.65
CA ALA A 74 -0.36 -7.42 17.96
C ALA A 74 -1.69 -7.18 18.67
N VAL A 75 -2.25 -5.97 18.61
CA VAL A 75 -3.48 -5.63 19.34
C VAL A 75 -4.72 -5.96 18.51
N LYS A 76 -4.70 -5.69 17.19
CA LYS A 76 -5.84 -6.00 16.31
C LYS A 76 -5.76 -7.37 15.65
N GLY A 77 -4.67 -8.12 15.84
CA GLY A 77 -4.50 -9.44 15.22
C GLY A 77 -4.45 -9.40 13.68
N GLN A 78 -4.14 -8.24 13.08
CA GLN A 78 -4.13 -8.10 11.63
C GLN A 78 -2.87 -8.76 11.04
N GLY A 79 -3.06 -9.81 10.26
CA GLY A 79 -1.98 -10.44 9.49
C GLY A 79 -1.57 -9.61 8.27
N LEU A 80 -0.31 -9.74 7.83
CA LEU A 80 0.21 -9.11 6.62
C LEU A 80 -0.38 -9.74 5.34
N ILE A 81 -0.64 -11.04 5.38
CA ILE A 81 -1.17 -11.82 4.26
C ILE A 81 -2.52 -12.38 4.69
N SER A 82 -3.54 -12.15 3.87
CA SER A 82 -4.85 -12.76 4.07
C SER A 82 -4.79 -14.23 3.68
N LYS A 83 -5.20 -15.13 4.57
CA LYS A 83 -5.38 -16.55 4.24
C LYS A 83 -6.63 -16.68 3.36
N ASP A 84 -6.48 -17.21 2.15
CA ASP A 84 -7.61 -17.56 1.30
C ASP A 84 -7.98 -19.03 1.53
N PRO A 85 -9.13 -19.34 2.15
CA PRO A 85 -9.57 -20.72 2.34
C PRO A 85 -9.90 -21.42 1.02
N LEU A 86 -10.19 -20.69 -0.06
CA LEU A 86 -10.68 -21.26 -1.32
C LEU A 86 -9.57 -21.48 -2.36
N LYS A 87 -8.35 -20.95 -2.13
CA LYS A 87 -7.20 -21.01 -3.07
C LYS A 87 -7.51 -20.54 -4.50
N GLU A 88 -8.59 -19.79 -4.71
CA GLU A 88 -8.97 -19.31 -6.04
C GLU A 88 -8.19 -18.04 -6.45
N MET A 89 -7.52 -17.40 -5.49
CA MET A 89 -6.91 -16.08 -5.65
C MET A 89 -5.40 -16.09 -5.39
N GLY A 90 -4.62 -16.72 -6.27
CA GLY A 90 -3.14 -16.61 -6.28
C GLY A 90 -2.44 -17.06 -4.99
N ILE A 91 -1.11 -16.97 -4.96
CA ILE A 91 -0.28 -17.43 -3.82
C ILE A 91 -0.11 -16.31 -2.76
N LEU A 92 -0.14 -15.04 -3.19
CA LEU A 92 0.14 -13.88 -2.33
C LEU A 92 -1.03 -12.90 -2.37
N ARG A 93 -1.75 -12.76 -1.25
CA ARG A 93 -2.78 -11.72 -1.05
C ARG A 93 -2.31 -10.74 0.02
N PRO A 94 -1.42 -9.78 -0.34
CA PRO A 94 -0.94 -8.80 0.62
C PRO A 94 -2.09 -7.91 1.06
N LYS A 95 -2.23 -7.68 2.37
CA LYS A 95 -3.10 -6.61 2.86
C LYS A 95 -2.45 -5.28 2.50
N PRO A 96 -3.08 -4.46 1.62
CA PRO A 96 -2.41 -3.32 1.00
C PRO A 96 -1.81 -2.36 2.02
N LEU A 97 -2.57 -2.02 3.07
CA LEU A 97 -2.12 -1.06 4.08
C LEU A 97 -0.98 -1.61 4.95
N GLU A 98 -1.04 -2.90 5.31
CA GLU A 98 -0.12 -3.50 6.28
C GLU A 98 1.23 -3.77 5.61
N CYS A 99 1.21 -4.28 4.38
CA CYS A 99 2.42 -4.41 3.57
C CYS A 99 3.01 -3.05 3.19
N PHE A 100 2.17 -2.04 2.93
CA PHE A 100 2.63 -0.67 2.70
C PHE A 100 3.36 -0.10 3.92
N LEU A 101 2.81 -0.26 5.13
CA LEU A 101 3.45 0.18 6.37
C LEU A 101 4.78 -0.55 6.61
N LEU A 102 4.81 -1.88 6.41
CA LEU A 102 6.02 -2.68 6.57
C LEU A 102 7.13 -2.23 5.61
N LEU A 103 6.83 -2.02 4.33
CA LEU A 103 7.83 -1.56 3.37
C LEU A 103 8.26 -0.11 3.61
N ASN A 104 7.37 0.74 4.14
CA ASN A 104 7.76 2.08 4.56
C ASN A 104 8.67 2.07 5.80
N ILE A 105 8.56 1.08 6.70
CA ILE A 105 9.57 0.88 7.76
C ILE A 105 10.96 0.66 7.14
N PHE A 106 11.07 -0.25 6.17
CA PHE A 106 12.33 -0.52 5.48
C PHE A 106 12.83 0.68 4.68
N HIS A 107 11.94 1.41 4.02
CA HIS A 107 12.27 2.64 3.29
C HIS A 107 12.86 3.70 4.25
N VAL A 108 12.16 4.02 5.33
CA VAL A 108 12.62 5.04 6.29
C VAL A 108 13.90 4.58 7.01
N ALA A 109 14.02 3.30 7.35
CA ALA A 109 15.24 2.74 7.95
C ALA A 109 16.45 2.82 6.99
N SER A 110 16.26 2.48 5.72
CA SER A 110 17.32 2.60 4.71
C SER A 110 17.72 4.06 4.45
N ARG A 111 16.75 4.99 4.47
CA ARG A 111 17.00 6.44 4.37
C ARG A 111 17.75 6.99 5.57
N LEU A 112 17.42 6.51 6.77
CA LEU A 112 18.13 6.83 8.01
C LEU A 112 19.59 6.35 7.94
N LEU A 113 19.79 5.07 7.60
CA LEU A 113 21.12 4.48 7.45
C LEU A 113 21.95 5.22 6.41
N TYR A 114 21.36 5.52 5.25
CA TYR A 114 22.01 6.28 4.19
C TYR A 114 22.47 7.66 4.66
N SER A 115 21.58 8.41 5.34
CA SER A 115 21.90 9.75 5.85
C SER A 115 23.03 9.72 6.88
N VAL A 116 23.03 8.74 7.79
CA VAL A 116 24.10 8.54 8.77
C VAL A 116 25.42 8.24 8.09
N CYS A 117 25.45 7.27 7.15
CA CYS A 117 26.66 6.92 6.40
C CYS A 117 27.24 8.09 5.61
N LEU A 118 26.37 8.96 5.08
CA LEU A 118 26.78 10.13 4.30
C LEU A 118 27.35 11.24 5.20
N ILE A 119 26.74 11.51 6.36
CA ILE A 119 27.24 12.49 7.35
C ILE A 119 28.55 12.02 7.99
N SER A 120 28.63 10.73 8.35
CA SER A 120 29.83 10.16 8.98
C SER A 120 30.98 9.95 8.00
N ASP A 121 30.74 10.15 6.69
CA ASP A 121 31.69 9.88 5.61
C ASP A 121 32.28 8.46 5.68
N PHE A 122 31.45 7.50 6.11
CA PHE A 122 31.88 6.10 6.29
C PHE A 122 32.10 5.41 4.94
N ILE A 123 31.42 5.89 3.90
CA ILE A 123 31.47 5.34 2.56
C ILE A 123 32.39 6.23 1.72
N SER A 124 33.48 5.68 1.20
CA SER A 124 34.40 6.41 0.33
C SER A 124 34.04 6.30 -1.16
N SER A 125 33.56 5.13 -1.61
CA SER A 125 33.21 4.89 -3.01
C SER A 125 31.93 5.62 -3.42
N THR A 126 31.99 6.36 -4.52
CA THR A 126 30.82 7.06 -5.09
C THR A 126 29.81 6.06 -5.62
N THR A 127 30.27 4.91 -6.16
CA THR A 127 29.40 3.81 -6.58
C THR A 127 28.47 3.37 -5.46
N LEU A 128 29.00 3.15 -4.26
CA LEU A 128 28.17 2.71 -3.13
C LEU A 128 27.22 3.82 -2.65
N LYS A 129 27.64 5.11 -2.73
CA LYS A 129 26.76 6.25 -2.39
C LYS A 129 25.57 6.35 -3.35
N GLU A 130 25.79 6.24 -4.66
CA GLU A 130 24.71 6.25 -5.67
C GLU A 130 23.76 5.06 -5.49
N VAL A 131 24.30 3.85 -5.31
CA VAL A 131 23.48 2.63 -5.14
C VAL A 131 22.66 2.68 -3.86
N LEU A 132 23.25 3.04 -2.72
CA LEU A 132 22.49 3.13 -1.47
C LEU A 132 21.43 4.22 -1.53
N HIS A 133 21.75 5.38 -2.14
CA HIS A 133 20.77 6.43 -2.38
C HIS A 133 19.56 5.87 -3.16
N ASP A 134 19.82 5.18 -4.28
CA ASP A 134 18.77 4.65 -5.17
C ASP A 134 17.94 3.52 -4.56
N ILE A 135 18.58 2.65 -3.77
CA ILE A 135 17.89 1.57 -3.05
C ILE A 135 16.81 2.13 -2.12
N THR A 136 17.04 3.28 -1.48
CA THR A 136 16.02 3.88 -0.59
C THR A 136 14.73 4.22 -1.37
N PHE A 137 14.86 4.84 -2.54
CA PHE A 137 13.72 5.15 -3.41
C PHE A 137 13.10 3.89 -4.01
N THR A 138 13.91 2.87 -4.30
CA THR A 138 13.42 1.57 -4.80
C THR A 138 12.49 0.89 -3.79
N ILE A 139 12.86 0.88 -2.50
CA ILE A 139 12.02 0.32 -1.45
C ILE A 139 10.72 1.13 -1.32
N SER A 140 10.78 2.45 -1.43
CA SER A 140 9.60 3.33 -1.46
C SER A 140 8.66 2.98 -2.60
N LEU A 141 9.19 2.88 -3.82
CA LEU A 141 8.39 2.59 -5.01
C LEU A 141 7.81 1.16 -4.98
N ALA A 142 8.57 0.20 -4.44
CA ALA A 142 8.08 -1.15 -4.17
C ALA A 142 6.93 -1.15 -3.16
N SER A 143 6.99 -0.31 -2.11
CA SER A 143 5.88 -0.16 -1.15
C SER A 143 4.60 0.30 -1.84
N LEU A 144 4.72 1.23 -2.79
CA LEU A 144 3.60 1.78 -3.52
C LEU A 144 3.06 0.82 -4.58
N ALA A 145 3.93 0.06 -5.24
CA ALA A 145 3.55 -1.01 -6.15
C ALA A 145 2.76 -2.10 -5.42
N ILE A 146 3.24 -2.55 -4.25
CA ILE A 146 2.54 -3.55 -3.43
C ILE A 146 1.23 -3.01 -2.87
N TYR A 147 1.18 -1.73 -2.48
CA TYR A 147 -0.07 -1.07 -2.13
C TYR A 147 -1.06 -1.09 -3.29
N LEU A 148 -0.63 -0.72 -4.50
CA LEU A 148 -1.46 -0.74 -5.71
C LEU A 148 -1.97 -2.16 -6.02
N ILE A 149 -1.09 -3.16 -5.98
CA ILE A 149 -1.43 -4.57 -6.18
C ILE A 149 -2.47 -5.01 -5.16
N GLY A 150 -2.25 -4.72 -3.87
CA GLY A 150 -3.21 -5.02 -2.81
C GLY A 150 -4.56 -4.34 -3.05
N LEU A 151 -4.58 -3.06 -3.49
CA LEU A 151 -5.81 -2.38 -3.87
C LEU A 151 -6.55 -3.10 -5.00
N ILE A 152 -5.85 -3.57 -6.02
CA ILE A 152 -6.48 -4.32 -7.13
C ILE A 152 -7.11 -5.62 -6.60
N TYR A 153 -6.45 -6.33 -5.68
CA TYR A 153 -7.01 -7.55 -5.05
C TYR A 153 -8.15 -7.27 -4.07
N THR A 154 -8.29 -6.05 -3.55
CA THR A 154 -9.46 -5.68 -2.74
C THR A 154 -10.72 -5.44 -3.56
N ILE A 155 -10.61 -5.29 -4.89
CA ILE A 155 -11.79 -5.11 -5.75
C ILE A 155 -12.61 -6.41 -5.74
N PRO A 156 -13.86 -6.40 -5.22
CA PRO A 156 -14.67 -7.60 -5.12
C PRO A 156 -15.04 -8.13 -6.51
N ARG A 157 -14.49 -9.30 -6.87
CA ARG A 157 -14.80 -9.97 -8.15
C ARG A 157 -16.24 -10.47 -8.19
N THR A 158 -16.78 -10.84 -7.04
CA THR A 158 -18.14 -11.34 -6.85
C THR A 158 -19.18 -10.30 -7.22
N HIS A 159 -19.05 -9.04 -6.79
CA HIS A 159 -19.96 -7.97 -7.21
C HIS A 159 -19.98 -7.75 -8.72
N ILE A 160 -18.83 -7.90 -9.39
CA ILE A 160 -18.75 -7.76 -10.84
C ILE A 160 -19.41 -8.96 -11.54
N ALA A 161 -19.26 -10.16 -10.97
CA ALA A 161 -19.92 -11.37 -11.47
C ALA A 161 -21.44 -11.35 -11.22
N ALA A 162 -21.88 -10.90 -10.03
CA ALA A 162 -23.28 -10.76 -9.66
C ALA A 162 -23.97 -9.66 -10.47
N GLN A 163 -23.33 -8.50 -10.68
CA GLN A 163 -23.85 -7.48 -11.60
C GLN A 163 -24.05 -8.03 -13.02
N ARG A 164 -23.09 -8.82 -13.53
CA ARG A 164 -23.25 -9.48 -14.84
C ARG A 164 -24.44 -10.44 -14.87
N ALA A 165 -24.72 -11.14 -13.77
CA ALA A 165 -25.84 -12.08 -13.68
C ALA A 165 -27.20 -11.37 -13.59
N VAL A 166 -27.27 -10.20 -12.94
CA VAL A 166 -28.52 -9.43 -12.77
C VAL A 166 -28.86 -8.59 -14.00
N THR A 167 -27.88 -8.05 -14.73
CA THR A 167 -28.12 -7.37 -16.03
C THR A 167 -28.29 -8.39 -17.16
N MET A 168 -29.39 -9.15 -17.10
CA MET A 168 -29.81 -10.14 -18.10
C MET A 168 -30.70 -9.56 -19.22
N SER A 169 -30.86 -8.23 -19.32
CA SER A 169 -31.45 -7.61 -20.52
C SER A 169 -30.37 -7.46 -21.59
N SER A 170 -30.66 -7.98 -22.79
CA SER A 170 -29.67 -8.45 -23.78
C SER A 170 -28.96 -7.39 -24.59
N GLU A 171 -29.34 -6.11 -24.54
CA GLU A 171 -28.93 -5.16 -25.58
C GLU A 171 -27.85 -4.13 -25.17
N ASP A 172 -27.72 -3.77 -23.90
CA ASP A 172 -26.79 -2.72 -23.45
C ASP A 172 -25.87 -3.19 -22.32
N ARG A 173 -24.97 -4.15 -22.62
CA ARG A 173 -23.92 -4.56 -21.68
C ARG A 173 -22.66 -3.70 -21.86
N PRO A 174 -22.37 -2.73 -20.98
CA PRO A 174 -21.03 -2.17 -20.92
C PRO A 174 -20.08 -3.31 -20.53
N SER A 175 -19.13 -3.62 -21.40
CA SER A 175 -18.13 -4.67 -21.17
C SER A 175 -17.16 -4.21 -20.07
N ILE A 176 -17.57 -4.40 -18.81
CA ILE A 176 -16.70 -4.13 -17.66
C ILE A 176 -15.61 -5.21 -17.66
N TRP A 177 -14.46 -4.85 -18.24
CA TRP A 177 -13.27 -5.69 -18.33
C TRP A 177 -12.67 -5.87 -16.92
N VAL A 178 -12.64 -7.12 -16.43
CA VAL A 178 -12.02 -7.47 -15.15
C VAL A 178 -10.63 -7.99 -15.45
N LEU A 179 -9.59 -7.43 -14.80
CA LEU A 179 -8.24 -7.96 -14.96
C LEU A 179 -8.21 -9.41 -14.49
N ARG A 180 -7.68 -10.28 -15.35
CA ARG A 180 -7.31 -11.63 -14.95
C ARG A 180 -6.20 -11.54 -13.91
N PRO A 181 -6.21 -12.37 -12.85
CA PRO A 181 -5.15 -12.36 -11.83
C PRO A 181 -3.74 -12.46 -12.43
N GLN A 182 -3.56 -13.31 -13.44
CA GLN A 182 -2.31 -13.46 -14.18
C GLN A 182 -1.76 -12.15 -14.77
N MET A 183 -2.63 -11.22 -15.17
CA MET A 183 -2.19 -9.92 -15.70
C MET A 183 -1.68 -9.00 -14.58
N ILE A 184 -2.26 -9.11 -13.38
CA ILE A 184 -1.81 -8.36 -12.21
C ILE A 184 -0.45 -8.90 -11.75
N ASP A 185 -0.30 -10.22 -11.71
CA ASP A 185 0.97 -10.88 -11.36
C ASP A 185 2.06 -10.53 -12.38
N ALA A 186 1.76 -10.56 -13.69
CA ALA A 186 2.69 -10.15 -14.73
C ALA A 186 3.06 -8.66 -14.61
N PHE A 187 2.09 -7.79 -14.34
CA PHE A 187 2.33 -6.36 -14.11
C PHE A 187 3.24 -6.13 -12.90
N ALA A 188 2.99 -6.82 -11.78
CA ALA A 188 3.83 -6.76 -10.59
C ALA A 188 5.25 -7.23 -10.87
N PHE A 189 5.41 -8.33 -11.61
CA PHE A 189 6.71 -8.86 -12.00
C PHE A 189 7.50 -7.90 -12.90
N ILE A 190 6.82 -7.29 -13.89
CA ILE A 190 7.41 -6.27 -14.77
C ILE A 190 7.87 -5.06 -13.95
N LEU A 191 7.05 -4.57 -13.01
CA LEU A 191 7.43 -3.48 -12.11
C LEU A 191 8.67 -3.86 -11.28
N PHE A 192 8.73 -5.08 -10.74
CA PHE A 192 9.87 -5.52 -9.95
C PHE A 192 11.17 -5.61 -10.77
N ILE A 193 11.11 -6.20 -11.98
CA ILE A 193 12.28 -6.22 -12.89
C ILE A 193 12.73 -4.79 -13.21
N SER A 194 11.78 -3.91 -13.48
CA SER A 194 12.07 -2.51 -13.81
C SER A 194 12.83 -1.80 -12.70
N LEU A 195 12.46 -2.04 -11.45
CA LEU A 195 13.19 -1.53 -10.28
C LEU A 195 14.63 -2.02 -10.22
N LEU A 196 14.88 -3.30 -10.53
CA LEU A 196 16.25 -3.83 -10.58
C LEU A 196 17.09 -3.16 -11.67
N VAL A 197 16.50 -2.91 -12.84
CA VAL A 197 17.17 -2.22 -13.95
C VAL A 197 17.53 -0.78 -13.59
N LEU A 198 16.66 -0.06 -12.88
CA LEU A 198 16.96 1.31 -12.44
C LEU A 198 18.17 1.35 -11.48
N ASN A 199 18.25 0.42 -10.52
CA ASN A 199 19.40 0.32 -9.62
C ASN A 199 20.69 -0.03 -10.37
N ALA A 200 20.60 -0.80 -11.46
CA ALA A 200 21.76 -1.08 -12.30
C ALA A 200 22.30 0.20 -12.97
N PHE A 201 21.45 1.15 -13.36
CA PHE A 201 21.89 2.45 -13.88
C PHE A 201 22.59 3.30 -12.82
N ALA A 202 22.12 3.27 -11.56
CA ALA A 202 22.81 3.89 -10.43
C ALA A 202 24.21 3.29 -10.20
N LEU A 203 24.31 1.96 -10.28
CA LEU A 203 25.59 1.25 -10.15
C LEU A 203 26.57 1.61 -11.28
N ILE A 204 26.09 1.61 -12.53
CA ILE A 204 26.93 1.93 -13.70
C ILE A 204 27.39 3.40 -13.65
N SER A 205 26.50 4.34 -13.33
CA SER A 205 26.86 5.76 -13.23
C SER A 205 27.91 6.00 -12.14
N GLY A 206 27.70 5.45 -10.94
CA GLY A 206 28.67 5.55 -9.85
C GLY A 206 30.02 4.90 -10.18
N TYR A 207 30.02 3.78 -10.90
CA TYR A 207 31.26 3.13 -11.37
C TYR A 207 32.07 4.03 -12.32
N PHE A 208 31.41 4.72 -13.24
CA PHE A 208 32.09 5.66 -14.14
C PHE A 208 32.63 6.89 -13.41
N ILE A 209 31.98 7.34 -12.34
CA ILE A 209 32.51 8.41 -11.47
C ILE A 209 33.79 7.93 -10.80
N ASP A 210 33.78 6.75 -10.18
CA ASP A 210 34.96 6.21 -9.49
C ASP A 210 36.14 5.93 -10.46
N LYS A 211 35.87 5.83 -11.77
CA LYS A 211 36.89 5.72 -12.85
C LYS A 211 37.29 7.07 -13.46
N ASN A 212 36.83 8.19 -12.90
CA ASN A 212 37.06 9.55 -13.40
C ASN A 212 36.62 9.76 -14.87
N ASN A 213 35.60 9.01 -15.32
CA ASN A 213 34.99 9.19 -16.64
C ASN A 213 33.66 9.94 -16.50
N ILE A 214 33.78 11.23 -16.18
CA ILE A 214 32.66 12.10 -15.81
C ILE A 214 31.62 12.21 -16.93
N LYS A 215 32.05 12.25 -18.20
CA LYS A 215 31.14 12.36 -19.35
C LYS A 215 30.22 11.14 -19.49
N MET A 216 30.76 9.93 -19.30
CA MET A 216 29.94 8.72 -19.31
C MET A 216 29.03 8.66 -18.08
N ALA A 217 29.55 9.00 -16.90
CA ALA A 217 28.75 9.05 -15.68
C ALA A 217 27.53 9.96 -15.83
N GLU A 218 27.72 11.17 -16.36
CA GLU A 218 26.64 12.14 -16.58
C GLU A 218 25.56 11.61 -17.54
N THR A 219 25.97 10.92 -18.60
CA THR A 219 25.04 10.30 -19.55
C THR A 219 24.20 9.23 -18.85
N TRP A 220 24.81 8.39 -18.03
CA TRP A 220 24.11 7.34 -17.28
C TRP A 220 23.21 7.91 -16.18
N ILE A 221 23.63 8.97 -15.47
CA ILE A 221 22.78 9.68 -14.51
C ILE A 221 21.54 10.24 -15.22
N THR A 222 21.71 10.84 -16.39
CA THR A 222 20.59 11.37 -17.19
C THR A 222 19.62 10.25 -17.56
N ILE A 223 20.11 9.13 -18.10
CA ILE A 223 19.30 7.95 -18.44
C ILE A 223 18.57 7.40 -17.21
N HIS A 224 19.26 7.33 -16.07
CA HIS A 224 18.71 6.85 -14.80
C HIS A 224 17.52 7.69 -14.33
N TYR A 225 17.66 9.01 -14.30
CA TYR A 225 16.58 9.91 -13.87
C TYR A 225 15.42 10.01 -14.87
N LEU A 226 15.69 9.89 -16.16
CA LEU A 226 14.64 9.74 -17.17
C LEU A 226 13.87 8.42 -16.98
N GLY A 227 14.58 7.34 -16.66
CA GLY A 227 13.99 6.05 -16.30
C GLY A 227 13.08 6.18 -15.07
N TRP A 228 13.57 6.79 -13.99
CA TRP A 228 12.77 7.05 -12.79
C TRP A 228 11.50 7.84 -13.09
N SER A 229 11.61 8.92 -13.87
CA SER A 229 10.43 9.72 -14.26
C SER A 229 9.42 8.89 -15.04
N PHE A 230 9.88 8.13 -16.04
CA PHE A 230 9.04 7.25 -16.85
C PHE A 230 8.27 6.22 -16.00
N PHE A 231 8.96 5.55 -15.07
CA PHE A 231 8.31 4.57 -14.19
C PHE A 231 7.32 5.20 -13.21
N CYS A 232 7.61 6.40 -12.70
CA CYS A 232 6.66 7.12 -11.86
C CYS A 232 5.39 7.46 -12.63
N TRP A 233 5.47 7.87 -13.89
CA TRP A 233 4.29 8.08 -14.74
C TRP A 233 3.46 6.82 -14.94
N ILE A 234 4.09 5.66 -15.17
CA ILE A 234 3.38 4.37 -15.27
C ILE A 234 2.58 4.09 -13.98
N ILE A 235 3.19 4.30 -12.82
CA ILE A 235 2.54 4.05 -11.52
C ILE A 235 1.44 5.09 -11.24
N ILE A 236 1.65 6.36 -11.60
CA ILE A 236 0.63 7.42 -11.54
C ILE A 236 -0.61 6.98 -12.32
N PHE A 237 -0.46 6.55 -13.58
CA PHE A 237 -1.57 6.09 -14.40
C PHE A 237 -2.25 4.84 -13.79
N GLY A 238 -1.46 3.92 -13.23
CA GLY A 238 -1.97 2.76 -12.49
C GLY A 238 -2.85 3.18 -11.30
N ILE A 239 -2.36 4.05 -10.42
CA ILE A 239 -3.09 4.53 -9.23
C ILE A 239 -4.34 5.30 -9.64
N LEU A 240 -4.27 6.14 -10.67
CA LEU A 240 -5.44 6.88 -11.17
C LEU A 240 -6.51 5.93 -11.71
N TYR A 241 -6.13 4.98 -12.56
CA TYR A 241 -7.05 4.02 -13.16
C TYR A 241 -7.68 3.09 -12.11
N PHE A 242 -6.86 2.36 -11.36
CA PHE A 242 -7.34 1.39 -10.36
C PHE A 242 -7.97 2.07 -9.14
N GLY A 243 -7.40 3.19 -8.70
CA GLY A 243 -7.92 3.95 -7.56
C GLY A 243 -9.27 4.58 -7.85
N LYS A 244 -9.48 5.17 -9.04
CA LYS A 244 -10.81 5.68 -9.45
C LYS A 244 -11.83 4.53 -9.52
N ARG A 245 -11.45 3.40 -10.11
CA ARG A 245 -12.31 2.23 -10.23
C ARG A 245 -12.73 1.68 -8.87
N LEU A 246 -11.79 1.53 -7.93
CA LEU A 246 -12.07 1.04 -6.58
C LEU A 246 -13.03 1.97 -5.83
N ILE A 247 -12.81 3.29 -5.90
CA ILE A 247 -13.69 4.27 -5.25
C ILE A 247 -15.11 4.20 -5.82
N ASN A 248 -15.27 4.10 -7.14
CA ASN A 248 -16.59 3.99 -7.76
C ASN A 248 -17.34 2.72 -7.33
N ILE A 249 -16.64 1.60 -7.18
CA ILE A 249 -17.24 0.35 -6.72
C ILE A 249 -17.72 0.47 -5.28
N ILE A 250 -16.90 1.03 -4.39
CA ILE A 250 -17.27 1.24 -2.99
C ILE A 250 -18.45 2.21 -2.87
N GLU A 251 -18.44 3.29 -3.65
CA GLU A 251 -19.50 4.29 -3.66
C GLU A 251 -20.84 3.71 -4.14
N LYS A 252 -20.81 2.89 -5.19
CA LYS A 252 -22.00 2.18 -5.65
C LYS A 252 -22.51 1.21 -4.58
N HIS A 253 -21.62 0.46 -3.93
CA HIS A 253 -22.00 -0.43 -2.84
C HIS A 253 -22.64 0.32 -1.66
N ILE A 254 -22.12 1.49 -1.29
CA ILE A 254 -22.72 2.37 -0.27
C ILE A 254 -24.13 2.79 -0.70
N GLN A 255 -24.32 3.18 -1.96
CA GLN A 255 -25.63 3.60 -2.49
C GLN A 255 -26.64 2.46 -2.51
N ASP A 256 -26.24 1.29 -3.00
CA ASP A 256 -27.08 0.09 -3.02
C ASP A 256 -27.49 -0.30 -1.59
N THR A 257 -26.53 -0.29 -0.66
CA THR A 257 -26.77 -0.55 0.78
C THR A 257 -27.76 0.43 1.40
N LYS A 258 -27.69 1.72 1.03
CA LYS A 258 -28.66 2.75 1.46
C LYS A 258 -30.06 2.47 0.92
N GLY A 259 -30.17 2.05 -0.33
CA GLY A 259 -31.45 1.78 -1.00
C GLY A 259 -32.24 0.63 -0.38
N TYR A 260 -31.55 -0.41 0.11
CA TYR A 260 -32.22 -1.59 0.69
C TYR A 260 -32.74 -1.38 2.12
N GLY A 261 -32.42 -0.27 2.80
CA GLY A 261 -33.00 0.12 4.10
C GLY A 261 -32.73 -0.84 5.28
N LYS A 262 -31.95 -1.91 5.09
CA LYS A 262 -31.77 -3.00 6.08
C LYS A 262 -30.48 -2.92 6.90
N VAL A 263 -29.56 -2.00 6.58
CA VAL A 263 -28.24 -1.96 7.23
C VAL A 263 -28.20 -0.88 8.32
N PRO A 264 -27.66 -1.18 9.52
CA PRO A 264 -27.53 -0.20 10.59
C PRO A 264 -26.68 1.00 10.15
N SER A 265 -27.14 2.20 10.50
CA SER A 265 -26.52 3.48 10.12
C SER A 265 -25.05 3.60 10.54
N SER A 266 -24.62 2.88 11.58
CA SER A 266 -23.23 2.83 12.05
C SER A 266 -22.29 2.13 11.07
N LYS A 267 -22.69 0.98 10.48
CA LYS A 267 -21.90 0.26 9.47
C LYS A 267 -21.71 1.12 8.23
N LEU A 268 -22.77 1.79 7.79
CA LEU A 268 -22.75 2.70 6.64
C LEU A 268 -21.81 3.88 6.84
N ARG A 269 -21.88 4.53 8.02
CA ARG A 269 -20.98 5.64 8.38
C ARG A 269 -19.50 5.19 8.40
N ASN A 270 -19.22 4.00 8.92
CA ASN A 270 -17.87 3.44 8.92
C ASN A 270 -17.32 3.22 7.50
N LEU A 271 -18.18 2.81 6.56
CA LEU A 271 -17.81 2.60 5.16
C LEU A 271 -17.54 3.92 4.43
N GLU A 272 -18.39 4.94 4.64
CA GLU A 272 -18.17 6.30 4.12
C GLU A 272 -16.88 6.93 4.65
N HIS A 273 -16.59 6.69 5.93
CA HIS A 273 -15.33 7.13 6.54
C HIS A 273 -14.12 6.44 5.90
N GLY A 274 -14.20 5.12 5.71
CA GLY A 274 -13.17 4.33 5.03
C GLY A 274 -12.91 4.82 3.60
N LEU A 275 -13.96 5.19 2.87
CA LEU A 275 -13.85 5.76 1.52
C LEU A 275 -13.15 7.13 1.54
N THR A 276 -13.53 8.01 2.47
CA THR A 276 -12.94 9.35 2.62
C THR A 276 -11.47 9.26 2.99
N LYS A 277 -11.10 8.33 3.86
CA LYS A 277 -9.72 8.00 4.18
C LYS A 277 -8.94 7.55 2.96
N LEU A 278 -9.48 6.59 2.20
CA LEU A 278 -8.84 6.08 0.98
C LEU A 278 -8.62 7.19 -0.06
N ARG A 279 -9.60 8.10 -0.22
CA ARG A 279 -9.48 9.27 -1.10
C ARG A 279 -8.33 10.19 -0.67
N ARG A 280 -8.22 10.52 0.62
CA ARG A 280 -7.13 11.36 1.16
C ARG A 280 -5.75 10.75 0.94
N ILE A 281 -5.57 9.48 1.30
CA ILE A 281 -4.29 8.77 1.12
C ILE A 281 -3.90 8.73 -0.37
N ARG A 282 -4.85 8.43 -1.26
CA ARG A 282 -4.61 8.42 -2.71
C ARG A 282 -4.13 9.77 -3.23
N VAL A 283 -4.75 10.88 -2.81
CA VAL A 283 -4.34 12.24 -3.26
C VAL A 283 -2.93 12.56 -2.80
N LEU A 284 -2.57 12.23 -1.56
CA LEU A 284 -1.23 12.44 -1.03
C LEU A 284 -0.17 11.63 -1.80
N LEU A 285 -0.40 10.33 -1.99
CA LEU A 285 0.52 9.46 -2.74
C LEU A 285 0.67 9.91 -4.20
N LEU A 286 -0.42 10.37 -4.82
CA LEU A 286 -0.39 10.90 -6.19
C LEU A 286 0.41 12.21 -6.27
N GLY A 287 0.24 13.11 -5.31
CA GLY A 287 0.98 14.36 -5.24
C GLY A 287 2.49 14.13 -5.09
N ASP A 288 2.88 13.20 -4.20
CA ASP A 288 4.27 12.79 -3.98
C ASP A 288 4.89 12.21 -5.27
N LEU A 289 4.20 11.29 -5.94
CA LEU A 289 4.66 10.72 -7.20
C LEU A 289 4.78 11.74 -8.32
N ILE A 290 3.82 12.67 -8.46
CA ILE A 290 3.87 13.71 -9.49
C ILE A 290 5.08 14.62 -9.24
N PHE A 291 5.29 15.03 -7.98
CA PHE A 291 6.46 15.81 -7.59
C PHE A 291 7.74 15.06 -7.97
N PHE A 292 7.88 13.79 -7.57
CA PHE A 292 9.07 13.00 -7.85
C PHE A 292 9.29 12.76 -9.34
N ALA A 293 8.23 12.51 -10.11
CA ALA A 293 8.30 12.31 -11.55
C ALA A 293 8.79 13.58 -12.27
N VAL A 294 8.25 14.74 -11.90
CA VAL A 294 8.63 16.04 -12.48
C VAL A 294 10.03 16.44 -12.02
N ALA A 295 10.34 16.32 -10.74
CA ALA A 295 11.66 16.64 -10.19
C ALA A 295 12.75 15.76 -10.84
N SER A 296 12.49 14.46 -11.01
CA SER A 296 13.42 13.54 -11.71
C SER A 296 13.59 13.91 -13.18
N LEU A 297 12.51 14.29 -13.87
CA LEU A 297 12.59 14.71 -15.27
C LEU A 297 13.42 15.98 -15.44
N VAL A 298 13.14 16.99 -14.62
CA VAL A 298 13.85 18.28 -14.62
C VAL A 298 15.30 18.07 -14.22
N PHE A 299 15.57 17.29 -13.17
CA PHE A 299 16.93 16.98 -12.76
C PHE A 299 17.68 16.20 -13.83
N GLY A 300 17.08 15.19 -14.46
CA GLY A 300 17.71 14.43 -15.54
C GLY A 300 18.06 15.29 -16.75
N LEU A 301 17.13 16.12 -17.24
CA LEU A 301 17.35 16.94 -18.43
C LEU A 301 18.24 18.16 -18.19
N CYS A 302 18.16 18.75 -17.00
CA CYS A 302 18.81 20.03 -16.69
C CYS A 302 19.88 19.92 -15.60
N ARG A 303 20.38 18.71 -15.28
CA ARG A 303 21.33 18.49 -14.17
C ARG A 303 22.50 19.47 -14.17
N ASN A 304 23.24 19.52 -15.29
CA ASN A 304 24.40 20.39 -15.41
C ASN A 304 24.03 21.85 -15.26
N PHE A 305 22.87 22.24 -15.81
CA PHE A 305 22.41 23.61 -15.70
C PHE A 305 22.10 23.98 -14.25
N ILE A 306 21.38 23.11 -13.53
CA ILE A 306 20.98 23.29 -12.13
C ILE A 306 22.22 23.38 -11.24
N LEU A 307 23.15 22.43 -11.36
CA LEU A 307 24.35 22.37 -10.51
C LEU A 307 25.40 23.44 -10.84
N THR A 308 25.43 23.97 -12.06
CA THR A 308 26.44 24.95 -12.47
C THR A 308 25.95 26.40 -12.35
N TYR A 309 24.71 26.68 -12.76
CA TYR A 309 24.25 28.05 -12.96
C TYR A 309 23.21 28.52 -11.94
N SER A 310 22.58 27.62 -11.17
CA SER A 310 21.41 27.98 -10.35
C SER A 310 21.45 27.43 -8.92
N PRO A 311 22.16 28.11 -7.99
CA PRO A 311 22.31 27.68 -6.59
C PRO A 311 20.99 27.51 -5.88
N VAL A 312 20.14 28.53 -6.04
CA VAL A 312 18.84 28.58 -5.37
C VAL A 312 17.97 27.40 -5.78
N LEU A 313 17.95 27.07 -7.07
CA LEU A 313 17.18 25.92 -7.57
C LEU A 313 17.78 24.59 -7.12
N SER A 314 19.12 24.46 -7.10
CA SER A 314 19.80 23.27 -6.62
C SER A 314 19.49 23.00 -5.15
N LEU A 315 19.64 24.00 -4.28
CA LEU A 315 19.37 23.90 -2.85
C LEU A 315 17.88 23.70 -2.55
N PHE A 316 16.99 24.34 -3.31
CA PHE A 316 15.55 24.10 -3.22
C PHE A 316 15.19 22.66 -3.58
N LEU A 317 15.70 22.15 -4.70
CA LEU A 317 15.50 20.76 -5.11
C LEU A 317 16.08 19.80 -4.08
N ALA A 318 17.30 20.05 -3.56
CA ALA A 318 17.90 19.25 -2.50
C ALA A 318 17.00 19.18 -1.27
N THR A 319 16.48 20.32 -0.83
CA THR A 319 15.62 20.44 0.36
C THR A 319 14.33 19.65 0.17
N CYS A 320 13.63 19.89 -0.93
CA CYS A 320 12.41 19.15 -1.23
C CYS A 320 12.68 17.66 -1.38
N TRP A 321 13.73 17.27 -2.10
CA TRP A 321 14.07 15.88 -2.36
C TRP A 321 14.44 15.11 -1.09
N VAL A 322 15.22 15.74 -0.19
CA VAL A 322 15.65 15.11 1.06
C VAL A 322 14.50 15.04 2.06
N LEU A 323 13.74 16.13 2.25
CA LEU A 323 12.71 16.21 3.30
C LEU A 323 11.34 15.65 2.91
N ILE A 324 11.05 15.45 1.62
CA ILE A 324 9.73 14.95 1.20
C ILE A 324 9.42 13.59 1.82
N VAL A 325 10.41 12.69 1.90
CA VAL A 325 10.24 11.32 2.42
C VAL A 325 9.73 11.29 3.87
N PRO A 326 10.43 11.90 4.86
CA PRO A 326 9.92 11.90 6.23
C PRO A 326 8.62 12.70 6.36
N LEU A 327 8.45 13.80 5.63
CA LEU A 327 7.24 14.64 5.72
C LEU A 327 5.99 13.91 5.22
N THR A 328 6.05 13.27 4.05
CA THR A 328 4.89 12.55 3.50
C THR A 328 4.52 11.35 4.37
N ASN A 329 5.51 10.60 4.85
CA ASN A 329 5.27 9.49 5.77
C ASN A 329 4.67 9.96 7.10
N ALA A 330 5.18 11.04 7.69
CA ALA A 330 4.62 11.62 8.91
C ALA A 330 3.14 11.99 8.74
N VAL A 331 2.79 12.65 7.64
CA VAL A 331 1.40 13.02 7.32
C VAL A 331 0.52 11.78 7.14
N ILE A 332 0.98 10.79 6.36
CA ILE A 332 0.22 9.54 6.14
C ILE A 332 -0.02 8.82 7.46
N ILE A 333 1.02 8.61 8.27
CA ILE A 333 0.90 7.92 9.56
C ILE A 333 -0.02 8.68 10.51
N THR A 334 0.06 10.01 10.54
CA THR A 334 -0.80 10.85 11.37
C THR A 334 -2.27 10.71 10.96
N ILE A 335 -2.57 10.73 9.66
CA ILE A 335 -3.92 10.46 9.15
C ILE A 335 -4.38 9.06 9.58
N LEU A 336 -3.53 8.04 9.40
CA LEU A 336 -3.87 6.66 9.80
C LEU A 336 -4.14 6.53 11.31
N ALA A 337 -3.33 7.18 12.14
CA ALA A 337 -3.44 7.15 13.60
C ALA A 337 -4.65 7.93 14.12
N TYR A 338 -4.93 9.10 13.56
CA TYR A 338 -6.11 9.90 13.89
C TYR A 338 -7.41 9.10 13.66
N GLU A 339 -7.50 8.45 12.51
CA GLU A 339 -8.63 7.61 12.10
C GLU A 339 -8.86 6.41 13.04
N ILE A 340 -7.78 5.85 13.56
CA ILE A 340 -7.83 4.78 14.54
C ILE A 340 -8.43 5.27 15.86
N ASN A 341 -8.00 6.43 16.31
CA ASN A 341 -8.45 7.02 17.57
C ASN A 341 -9.93 7.44 17.49
N GLU A 342 -10.37 8.00 16.36
CA GLU A 342 -11.77 8.38 16.17
C GLU A 342 -12.71 7.17 16.24
N LYS A 343 -12.31 6.02 15.66
CA LYS A 343 -13.07 4.78 15.77
C LYS A 343 -13.22 4.28 17.21
N ALA A 344 -12.21 4.49 18.05
CA ALA A 344 -12.27 4.11 19.47
C ALA A 344 -13.21 5.01 20.29
N ARG A 345 -13.45 6.25 19.83
CA ARG A 345 -14.30 7.22 20.52
C ARG A 345 -15.79 7.10 20.20
N MET A 346 -16.17 6.45 19.11
CA MET A 346 -17.58 6.24 18.84
C MET A 346 -18.11 5.22 19.86
N PRO A 347 -18.97 5.61 20.83
CA PRO A 347 -19.52 4.66 21.78
C PRO A 347 -20.28 3.63 20.97
N THR A 348 -19.86 2.38 21.06
CA THR A 348 -20.65 1.24 20.64
C THR A 348 -21.90 1.31 21.50
N LEU A 349 -22.97 1.94 20.97
CA LEU A 349 -24.30 1.84 21.53
C LEU A 349 -24.64 0.36 21.44
N ARG A 350 -24.23 -0.38 22.48
CA ARG A 350 -24.65 -1.75 22.71
C ARG A 350 -26.16 -1.64 22.74
N PRO A 351 -26.89 -2.22 21.77
CA PRO A 351 -28.33 -2.27 21.89
C PRO A 351 -28.58 -2.94 23.23
N LYS A 352 -29.13 -2.19 24.19
CA LYS A 352 -29.72 -2.78 25.38
C LYS A 352 -30.85 -3.63 24.84
N THR A 353 -30.58 -4.90 24.64
CA THR A 353 -31.59 -5.92 24.48
C THR A 353 -32.32 -5.94 25.82
N THR A 354 -33.27 -5.02 25.98
CA THR A 354 -34.30 -5.13 27.01
C THR A 354 -35.18 -6.25 26.52
N THR A 355 -34.74 -7.48 26.77
CA THR A 355 -35.54 -8.68 26.63
C THR A 355 -36.57 -8.60 27.74
N THR A 356 -37.63 -7.84 27.53
CA THR A 356 -38.87 -8.02 28.29
C THR A 356 -39.48 -9.32 27.77
N PHE A 357 -38.98 -10.43 28.31
CA PHE A 357 -39.56 -11.75 28.14
C PHE A 357 -40.90 -11.71 28.89
N ASN A 358 -41.96 -11.26 28.22
CA ASN A 358 -43.32 -11.50 28.69
C ASN A 358 -43.60 -12.99 28.51
N GLN A 359 -43.19 -13.76 29.51
CA GLN A 359 -43.58 -15.13 29.73
C GLN A 359 -45.08 -15.14 30.10
N SER A 360 -45.95 -14.96 29.10
CA SER A 360 -47.37 -15.29 29.24
C SER A 360 -47.51 -16.80 29.29
N ARG A 361 -47.59 -17.26 30.53
CA ARG A 361 -47.92 -18.62 30.96
C ARG A 361 -49.37 -18.91 30.55
N SER A 362 -49.58 -19.55 29.40
CA SER A 362 -50.83 -20.27 29.12
C SER A 362 -50.67 -21.71 29.59
N ASN A 363 -51.06 -21.98 30.83
CA ASN A 363 -51.56 -23.29 31.19
C ASN A 363 -52.94 -23.41 30.52
N ASP A 364 -53.19 -24.43 29.70
CA ASP A 364 -54.49 -25.10 29.64
C ASP A 364 -54.50 -26.34 28.70
N TYR A 365 -54.81 -27.46 29.34
CA TYR A 365 -55.54 -28.67 28.93
C TYR A 365 -55.05 -29.67 27.85
N SER A 366 -54.88 -30.91 28.37
CA SER A 366 -55.56 -32.16 27.98
C SER A 366 -55.03 -33.08 26.88
N THR A 367 -54.50 -34.21 27.35
CA THR A 367 -54.94 -35.61 27.12
C THR A 367 -55.71 -35.99 25.84
N ALA A 368 -55.12 -36.89 25.04
CA ALA A 368 -55.70 -38.16 24.53
C ALA A 368 -54.69 -38.82 23.55
N HIS A 369 -54.08 -39.96 23.88
CA HIS A 369 -54.46 -41.31 23.42
C HIS A 369 -54.65 -41.50 21.90
N SER A 370 -53.72 -42.21 21.23
CA SER A 370 -53.99 -43.49 20.54
C SER A 370 -52.80 -44.01 19.69
N ASN A 371 -52.20 -45.12 20.16
CA ASN A 371 -51.88 -46.38 19.45
C ASN A 371 -51.56 -46.39 17.93
N MET A 372 -50.31 -46.84 17.62
CA MET A 372 -49.87 -47.94 16.70
C MET A 372 -50.39 -48.05 15.23
N PRO A 373 -49.78 -48.87 14.34
CA PRO A 373 -48.37 -49.26 14.11
C PRO A 373 -47.99 -49.22 12.57
N PRO A 374 -46.84 -49.77 12.11
CA PRO A 374 -46.26 -49.54 10.77
C PRO A 374 -46.52 -50.70 9.78
N ASN A 375 -46.43 -50.46 8.46
CA ASN A 375 -45.87 -51.42 7.48
C ASN A 375 -45.80 -50.90 6.01
N TYR A 376 -44.77 -51.40 5.32
CA TYR A 376 -44.36 -51.37 3.89
C TYR A 376 -45.47 -51.79 2.86
N PRO A 377 -45.27 -51.91 1.51
CA PRO A 377 -44.06 -51.91 0.65
C PRO A 377 -44.16 -51.21 -0.74
N SER A 378 -43.08 -51.42 -1.50
CA SER A 378 -42.71 -51.11 -2.88
C SER A 378 -43.64 -51.46 -4.07
N LYS A 379 -43.36 -50.76 -5.19
CA LYS A 379 -43.22 -51.24 -6.61
C LYS A 379 -44.44 -51.11 -7.59
N PRO A 380 -44.22 -51.18 -8.92
CA PRO A 380 -44.56 -50.12 -9.87
C PRO A 380 -45.70 -50.49 -10.84
N VAL A 381 -46.33 -49.50 -11.48
CA VAL A 381 -47.14 -49.73 -12.68
C VAL A 381 -46.90 -48.63 -13.72
N ARG A 382 -46.43 -49.10 -14.87
CA ARG A 382 -46.35 -48.41 -16.16
C ARG A 382 -47.76 -48.42 -16.77
N ASN A 383 -48.28 -47.29 -17.22
CA ASN A 383 -49.22 -47.28 -18.32
C ASN A 383 -49.17 -45.98 -19.12
N ASN A 384 -49.03 -46.18 -20.43
CA ASN A 384 -49.13 -45.17 -21.47
C ASN A 384 -50.56 -44.63 -21.51
N GLN A 385 -50.71 -43.30 -21.54
CA GLN A 385 -51.83 -42.72 -22.29
C GLN A 385 -51.43 -41.36 -22.87
N LYS A 386 -51.68 -41.25 -24.17
CA LYS A 386 -51.41 -40.13 -25.06
C LYS A 386 -52.34 -38.94 -24.79
N ASP A 387 -51.86 -37.80 -25.28
CA ASP A 387 -52.62 -36.62 -25.70
C ASP A 387 -53.26 -35.74 -24.62
N HIS A 388 -52.58 -34.65 -24.27
CA HIS A 388 -53.06 -33.32 -24.66
C HIS A 388 -51.98 -32.24 -24.51
N LYS A 389 -51.89 -31.39 -25.55
CA LYS A 389 -51.13 -30.13 -25.58
C LYS A 389 -51.47 -29.25 -24.38
N GLY A 390 -50.46 -28.98 -23.57
CA GLY A 390 -50.43 -27.90 -22.58
C GLY A 390 -48.97 -27.65 -22.21
N ILE A 391 -48.35 -26.65 -22.82
CA ILE A 391 -47.00 -26.20 -22.45
C ILE A 391 -47.15 -25.43 -21.14
N THR A 392 -47.02 -26.14 -20.02
CA THR A 392 -46.82 -25.54 -18.70
C THR A 392 -45.32 -25.43 -18.49
N ILE A 393 -44.79 -24.22 -18.68
CA ILE A 393 -43.41 -23.88 -18.28
C ILE A 393 -43.42 -23.79 -16.76
N ASN A 394 -43.02 -24.86 -16.08
CA ASN A 394 -42.63 -24.78 -14.68
C ASN A 394 -41.29 -24.04 -14.63
N LEU A 395 -41.36 -22.74 -14.33
CA LEU A 395 -40.23 -21.90 -14.00
C LEU A 395 -39.76 -22.30 -12.59
N GLU A 396 -38.94 -23.34 -12.51
CA GLU A 396 -38.15 -23.65 -11.31
C GLU A 396 -36.98 -22.65 -11.24
N LEU A 397 -37.32 -21.39 -10.99
CA LEU A 397 -36.38 -20.30 -10.82
C LEU A 397 -36.32 -19.93 -9.34
N LYS A 398 -35.09 -19.97 -8.81
CA LYS A 398 -34.59 -19.32 -7.59
C LYS A 398 -34.71 -20.06 -6.25
N VAL A 399 -33.99 -21.18 -6.14
CA VAL A 399 -33.28 -21.51 -4.87
C VAL A 399 -31.77 -21.22 -4.99
N SER A 400 -31.23 -21.09 -6.21
CA SER A 400 -29.81 -20.77 -6.44
C SER A 400 -29.45 -19.32 -6.13
N ASP A 401 -30.37 -18.37 -6.36
CA ASP A 401 -30.17 -16.95 -6.06
C ASP A 401 -30.11 -16.67 -4.55
N SER A 402 -30.86 -17.42 -3.73
CA SER A 402 -30.82 -17.26 -2.27
C SER A 402 -29.47 -17.64 -1.68
N LYS A 403 -28.86 -18.72 -2.18
CA LYS A 403 -27.51 -19.14 -1.77
C LYS A 403 -26.40 -18.26 -2.34
N ALA A 404 -26.66 -17.55 -3.44
CA ALA A 404 -25.74 -16.55 -3.96
C ALA A 404 -25.81 -15.27 -3.12
N LEU A 405 -27.01 -14.85 -2.70
CA LEU A 405 -27.23 -13.72 -1.79
C LEU A 405 -26.69 -13.99 -0.38
N GLU A 406 -26.88 -15.18 0.19
CA GLU A 406 -26.25 -15.57 1.47
C GLU A 406 -24.72 -15.57 1.36
N ARG A 407 -24.15 -16.05 0.24
CA ARG A 407 -22.69 -16.00 0.00
C ARG A 407 -22.15 -14.58 -0.20
N GLU A 408 -22.96 -13.68 -0.77
CA GLU A 408 -22.62 -12.26 -0.92
C GLU A 408 -22.71 -11.55 0.44
N GLN A 409 -23.70 -11.91 1.27
CA GLN A 409 -23.85 -11.43 2.64
C GLN A 409 -22.71 -11.91 3.55
N ASP A 410 -22.30 -13.18 3.49
CA ASP A 410 -21.15 -13.71 4.24
C ASP A 410 -19.82 -13.08 3.81
N PHE A 411 -19.66 -12.75 2.53
CA PHE A 411 -18.49 -12.04 2.03
C PHE A 411 -18.48 -10.56 2.44
N ILE A 412 -19.63 -9.88 2.37
CA ILE A 412 -19.80 -8.51 2.86
C ILE A 412 -19.62 -8.48 4.38
N ASP A 413 -20.07 -9.49 5.10
CA ASP A 413 -19.81 -9.64 6.52
C ASP A 413 -18.34 -10.02 6.77
N SER A 414 -17.61 -10.66 5.86
CA SER A 414 -16.15 -10.83 6.00
C SER A 414 -15.35 -9.53 5.74
N VAL A 415 -15.78 -8.69 4.79
CA VAL A 415 -15.20 -7.36 4.52
C VAL A 415 -15.63 -6.36 5.59
N SER A 416 -16.88 -6.49 6.07
CA SER A 416 -17.42 -5.73 7.19
C SER A 416 -16.91 -6.23 8.52
N GLN A 417 -16.51 -7.50 8.70
CA GLN A 417 -15.81 -8.08 9.85
C GLN A 417 -14.33 -7.72 9.80
N GLU A 418 -13.70 -7.60 8.62
CA GLU A 418 -12.45 -6.86 8.48
C GLU A 418 -12.58 -5.38 8.93
N SER A 419 -13.82 -4.87 8.96
CA SER A 419 -14.23 -3.60 9.54
C SER A 419 -14.94 -3.68 10.93
N SER A 420 -15.29 -4.87 11.47
CA SER A 420 -16.21 -5.07 12.61
C SER A 420 -15.76 -6.15 13.62
N ASP A 421 -14.86 -7.08 13.29
CA ASP A 421 -14.16 -7.99 14.22
C ASP A 421 -13.16 -7.24 15.13
N SER A 422 -13.31 -5.92 15.23
CA SER A 422 -12.71 -5.10 16.28
C SER A 422 -13.50 -5.14 17.58
N ILE A 423 -14.50 -6.03 17.73
CA ILE A 423 -15.37 -6.11 18.91
C ILE A 423 -15.42 -7.57 19.42
N GLU A 424 -14.85 -7.76 20.61
CA GLU A 424 -14.95 -8.91 21.55
C GLU A 424 -14.26 -10.24 21.20
N LEU A 425 -13.06 -10.43 21.79
CA LEU A 425 -12.77 -11.52 22.74
C LEU A 425 -11.44 -11.23 23.47
N VAL A 426 -11.49 -10.29 24.42
CA VAL A 426 -10.50 -10.25 25.52
C VAL A 426 -11.09 -11.10 26.65
N VAL A 427 -10.73 -12.38 26.67
CA VAL A 427 -10.95 -13.24 27.84
C VAL A 427 -10.00 -12.73 28.92
N ASN A 428 -10.60 -12.20 29.99
CA ASN A 428 -9.93 -11.80 31.22
C ASN A 428 -9.33 -13.05 31.91
N PRO A 429 -8.00 -13.19 32.06
CA PRO A 429 -7.45 -14.27 32.87
C PRO A 429 -7.66 -13.91 34.34
N LYS A 430 -8.47 -14.74 35.00
CA LYS A 430 -8.72 -14.73 36.44
C LYS A 430 -7.41 -14.62 37.23
N HIS A 431 -7.44 -13.74 38.22
CA HIS A 431 -6.58 -13.76 39.40
C HIS A 431 -6.42 -15.19 39.95
N HIS A 432 -5.18 -15.68 39.99
CA HIS A 432 -4.78 -16.69 40.96
C HIS A 432 -4.37 -15.96 42.25
N GLN A 433 -5.16 -16.17 43.32
CA GLN A 433 -4.67 -16.02 44.69
C GLN A 433 -3.62 -17.11 44.97
N PRO A 434 -2.56 -16.81 45.74
CA PRO A 434 -1.70 -17.84 46.28
C PRO A 434 -2.36 -18.49 47.49
N SER A 435 -2.41 -19.80 47.48
CA SER A 435 -2.50 -20.63 48.68
C SER A 435 -1.10 -21.13 49.03
N SER A 436 -0.81 -21.11 50.34
CA SER A 436 0.40 -21.47 51.09
C SER A 436 1.53 -20.44 51.11
#